data_AF-A0A7V9BD61-F1
#
_entry.id   AF-A0A7V9BD61-F1
#
_cell.length_a   1.000
_cell.length_b   1.000
_cell.length_c   1.000
_cell.angle_alpha   90.00
_cell.angle_beta   90.00
_cell.angle_gamma   90.00
#
_symmetry.space_group_name_H-M   'P 1'
#
loop_
_entity.id
_entity.type
_entity.pdbx_description
1 polymer ?
#
loop_
_entity_poly.entity_id
_entity_poly.type
_entity_poly.pdbx_seq_one_letter_code
_entity_poly.pdbx_strand_id
1 'polypeptide(L)'
;MSERLISSEVEIAADPGVAFEAFTAELDLWWVRGPINFHDSARAIEMRCEPGVGGRLLEVYDEAAGDVLELARITAWEPGTRLAWQSSLDDVETEIRFDPSAGGTTVSVVARIPADGLDRGGTAWVRVVPPWFGDWCVRRDSADRRPDEIARLAVGVYYERPVAAARWLADVLGFRYLGELPEEKDSSADEPDDPPWMEFRIGHGSLMLFKLEGERHGAPSHVPWIYVDDVGAHFDHARANGATIVEELHDKWGLPLYVTDDLEGNRWTIAQARPTMR
;
A
#
# COMPACT_ATOMS: atom_id res chain seq x y z
N MET A 1 -6.67 -3.79 32.10
CA MET A 1 -5.94 -2.67 31.44
C MET A 1 -6.95 -1.64 30.94
N SER A 2 -6.57 -0.57 30.23
CA SER A 2 -7.53 0.35 29.60
C SER A 2 -7.75 -0.02 28.14
N GLU A 3 -8.90 0.33 27.60
CA GLU A 3 -9.17 0.31 26.16
C GLU A 3 -8.09 1.07 25.39
N ARG A 4 -7.77 0.59 24.18
CA ARG A 4 -6.85 1.24 23.25
C ARG A 4 -7.62 1.68 22.02
N LEU A 5 -7.35 2.91 21.57
CA LEU A 5 -7.93 3.49 20.36
C LEU A 5 -6.80 3.82 19.39
N ILE A 6 -6.96 3.42 18.15
CA ILE A 6 -6.05 3.72 17.04
C ILE A 6 -6.90 4.33 15.93
N SER A 7 -6.47 5.46 15.38
CA SER A 7 -7.27 6.20 14.41
C SER A 7 -6.43 6.82 13.30
N SER A 8 -7.07 7.04 12.16
CA SER A 8 -6.52 7.75 11.01
C SER A 8 -7.62 8.53 10.29
N GLU A 9 -7.21 9.45 9.43
CA GLU A 9 -8.11 10.25 8.61
C GLU A 9 -7.54 10.46 7.20
N VAL A 10 -8.42 10.69 6.23
CA VAL A 10 -8.05 11.07 4.87
C VAL A 10 -9.13 11.98 4.28
N GLU A 11 -8.71 13.02 3.57
CA GLU A 11 -9.59 13.91 2.81
C GLU A 11 -9.85 13.35 1.42
N ILE A 12 -11.13 13.26 1.05
CA ILE A 12 -11.59 12.73 -0.23
C ILE A 12 -12.34 13.83 -0.98
N ALA A 13 -11.94 14.07 -2.23
CA ALA A 13 -12.57 15.05 -3.11
C ALA A 13 -13.88 14.53 -3.73
N ALA A 14 -14.80 14.03 -2.90
CA ALA A 14 -16.11 13.54 -3.29
C ALA A 14 -17.14 13.77 -2.17
N ASP A 15 -18.42 13.77 -2.52
CA ASP A 15 -19.51 13.85 -1.54
C ASP A 15 -19.54 12.59 -0.63
N PRO A 16 -20.01 12.70 0.64
CA PRO A 16 -19.96 11.59 1.59
C PRO A 16 -20.63 10.31 1.10
N GLY A 17 -21.75 10.43 0.37
CA GLY A 17 -22.44 9.28 -0.23
C GLY A 17 -21.59 8.55 -1.27
N VAL A 18 -20.85 9.29 -2.10
CA VAL A 18 -19.94 8.72 -3.09
C VAL A 18 -18.73 8.08 -2.42
N ALA A 19 -18.17 8.72 -1.39
CA ALA A 19 -17.08 8.15 -0.61
C ALA A 19 -17.51 6.83 0.08
N PHE A 20 -18.72 6.78 0.64
CA PHE A 20 -19.26 5.56 1.24
C PHE A 20 -19.46 4.44 0.20
N GLU A 21 -20.01 4.76 -0.98
CA GLU A 21 -20.18 3.80 -2.07
C GLU A 21 -18.82 3.27 -2.54
N ALA A 22 -17.84 4.14 -2.75
CA ALA A 22 -16.48 3.75 -3.12
C ALA A 22 -15.83 2.87 -2.03
N PHE A 23 -16.01 3.21 -0.75
CA PHE A 23 -15.44 2.43 0.34
C PHE A 23 -16.00 1.00 0.35
N THR A 24 -17.30 0.86 0.14
CA THR A 24 -18.03 -0.41 0.33
C THR A 24 -18.12 -1.22 -0.96
N ALA A 25 -18.78 -0.69 -1.99
CA ALA A 25 -19.07 -1.41 -3.22
C ALA A 25 -17.83 -1.60 -4.11
N GLU A 26 -16.78 -0.80 -3.89
CA GLU A 26 -15.54 -0.86 -4.65
C GLU A 26 -14.37 -1.37 -3.81
N LEU A 27 -14.65 -2.04 -2.68
CA LEU A 27 -13.65 -2.60 -1.75
C LEU A 27 -12.53 -3.35 -2.48
N ASP A 28 -12.90 -4.22 -3.42
CA ASP A 28 -11.96 -5.02 -4.18
C ASP A 28 -11.10 -4.23 -5.19
N LEU A 29 -11.52 -3.02 -5.56
CA LEU A 29 -10.78 -2.15 -6.48
C LEU A 29 -9.71 -1.32 -5.75
N TRP A 30 -9.88 -1.06 -4.46
CA TRP A 30 -8.93 -0.28 -3.68
C TRP A 30 -8.13 -1.09 -2.67
N TRP A 31 -8.60 -2.28 -2.29
CA TRP A 31 -7.82 -3.19 -1.46
C TRP A 31 -6.60 -3.70 -2.24
N VAL A 32 -5.40 -3.39 -1.77
CA VAL A 32 -4.17 -3.72 -2.51
C VAL A 32 -3.96 -5.24 -2.49
N ARG A 33 -4.01 -5.86 -3.67
CA ARG A 33 -3.79 -7.29 -3.82
C ARG A 33 -2.31 -7.65 -3.74
N GLY A 34 -1.99 -8.60 -2.88
CA GLY A 34 -0.63 -9.09 -2.67
C GLY A 34 -0.54 -10.15 -1.57
N PRO A 35 0.62 -10.80 -1.42
CA PRO A 35 0.81 -11.90 -0.49
C PRO A 35 0.68 -11.52 1.00
N ILE A 36 0.76 -10.23 1.32
CA ILE A 36 0.73 -9.70 2.69
C ILE A 36 -0.69 -9.31 3.14
N ASN A 37 -1.57 -8.96 2.19
CA ASN A 37 -2.84 -8.27 2.49
C ASN A 37 -4.06 -9.19 2.47
N PHE A 38 -3.84 -10.50 2.39
CA PHE A 38 -4.86 -11.55 2.44
C PHE A 38 -4.38 -12.67 3.37
N HIS A 39 -5.32 -13.32 4.04
CA HIS A 39 -5.03 -14.51 4.84
C HIS A 39 -4.62 -15.70 3.97
N ASP A 40 -5.20 -15.81 2.77
CA ASP A 40 -4.81 -16.81 1.76
C ASP A 40 -4.78 -16.18 0.36
N SER A 41 -3.77 -15.36 0.11
CA SER A 41 -3.58 -14.63 -1.15
C SER A 41 -3.53 -15.52 -2.40
N ALA A 42 -3.11 -16.78 -2.28
CA ALA A 42 -3.02 -17.70 -3.40
C ALA A 42 -4.41 -18.19 -3.87
N ARG A 43 -5.42 -18.10 -3.00
CA ARG A 43 -6.79 -18.50 -3.26
C ARG A 43 -7.74 -17.31 -3.40
N ALA A 44 -7.40 -16.16 -2.82
CA ALA A 44 -8.25 -14.98 -2.84
C ALA A 44 -8.58 -14.52 -4.27
N ILE A 45 -9.87 -14.38 -4.55
CA ILE A 45 -10.38 -13.85 -5.83
C ILE A 45 -11.08 -12.51 -5.69
N GLU A 46 -11.52 -12.13 -4.48
CA GLU A 46 -12.23 -10.87 -4.21
C GLU A 46 -12.22 -10.50 -2.72
N MET A 47 -12.06 -9.20 -2.42
CA MET A 47 -12.48 -8.61 -1.15
C MET A 47 -13.91 -8.07 -1.25
N ARG A 48 -14.82 -8.57 -0.42
CA ARG A 48 -16.25 -8.24 -0.54
C ARG A 48 -16.82 -7.60 0.72
N CYS A 49 -17.58 -6.54 0.53
CA CYS A 49 -18.43 -5.94 1.56
C CYS A 49 -19.90 -6.20 1.23
N GLU A 50 -20.56 -7.08 1.99
CA GLU A 50 -22.00 -7.27 1.85
C GLU A 50 -22.76 -6.10 2.51
N PRO A 51 -23.83 -5.57 1.90
CA PRO A 51 -24.49 -4.36 2.38
C PRO A 51 -25.35 -4.60 3.63
N GLY A 52 -25.47 -3.55 4.45
CA GLY A 52 -26.43 -3.48 5.55
C GLY A 52 -25.91 -4.03 6.89
N VAL A 53 -26.65 -3.73 7.97
CA VAL A 53 -26.37 -4.30 9.30
C VAL A 53 -26.54 -5.82 9.25
N GLY A 54 -25.55 -6.54 9.78
CA GLY A 54 -25.46 -8.00 9.70
C GLY A 54 -24.72 -8.51 8.46
N GLY A 55 -24.48 -7.65 7.46
CA GLY A 55 -23.59 -7.92 6.33
C GLY A 55 -22.16 -8.21 6.79
N ARG A 56 -21.35 -8.80 5.90
CA ARG A 56 -20.01 -9.30 6.20
C ARG A 56 -18.94 -8.59 5.37
N LEU A 57 -17.74 -8.50 5.93
CA LEU A 57 -16.50 -8.29 5.18
C LEU A 57 -15.86 -9.66 4.93
N LEU A 58 -15.50 -9.97 3.68
CA LEU A 58 -15.08 -11.31 3.27
C LEU A 58 -13.82 -11.28 2.42
N GLU A 59 -12.96 -12.29 2.59
CA GLU A 59 -12.12 -12.80 1.50
C GLU A 59 -12.89 -13.92 0.81
N VAL A 60 -13.13 -13.80 -0.49
CA VAL A 60 -13.77 -14.83 -1.30
C VAL A 60 -12.69 -15.68 -1.96
N TYR A 61 -12.80 -17.01 -1.84
CA TYR A 61 -11.87 -17.96 -2.45
C TYR A 61 -12.51 -18.74 -3.61
N ASP A 62 -13.74 -19.21 -3.41
CA ASP A 62 -14.56 -19.85 -4.44
C ASP A 62 -16.04 -19.57 -4.19
N GLU A 63 -16.61 -18.69 -5.01
CA GLU A 63 -18.01 -18.30 -4.90
C GLU A 63 -18.98 -19.46 -5.20
N ALA A 64 -18.65 -20.33 -6.16
CA ALA A 64 -19.53 -21.43 -6.54
C ALA A 64 -19.59 -22.50 -5.45
N ALA A 65 -18.49 -22.71 -4.73
CA ALA A 65 -18.41 -23.60 -3.58
C ALA A 65 -18.89 -22.95 -2.26
N GLY A 66 -19.05 -21.62 -2.22
CA GLY A 66 -19.34 -20.88 -1.00
C GLY A 66 -18.16 -20.83 -0.03
N ASP A 67 -16.93 -20.98 -0.55
CA ASP A 67 -15.69 -20.96 0.21
C ASP A 67 -15.22 -19.52 0.41
N VAL A 68 -15.41 -19.02 1.62
CA VAL A 68 -15.12 -17.64 2.02
C VAL A 68 -14.52 -17.62 3.43
N LEU A 69 -13.67 -16.65 3.70
CA LEU A 69 -13.28 -16.26 5.05
C LEU A 69 -14.09 -15.03 5.46
N GLU A 70 -14.84 -15.14 6.56
CA GLU A 70 -15.46 -13.97 7.19
C GLU A 70 -14.44 -13.22 8.03
N LEU A 71 -14.15 -11.98 7.63
CA LEU A 71 -13.25 -11.07 8.34
C LEU A 71 -13.97 -10.32 9.47
N ALA A 72 -15.20 -9.88 9.22
CA ALA A 72 -15.96 -9.08 10.16
C ALA A 72 -17.47 -9.08 9.86
N ARG A 73 -18.26 -8.65 10.84
CA ARG A 73 -19.71 -8.44 10.73
C ARG A 73 -20.11 -6.99 11.01
N ILE A 74 -20.85 -6.40 10.07
CA ILE A 74 -21.31 -5.01 10.10
C ILE A 74 -22.34 -4.81 11.21
N THR A 75 -22.09 -3.82 12.07
CA THR A 75 -22.93 -3.42 13.21
C THR A 75 -23.64 -2.09 12.97
N ALA A 76 -23.15 -1.25 12.07
CA ALA A 76 -23.83 -0.02 11.63
C ALA A 76 -23.66 0.18 10.11
N TRP A 77 -24.73 0.60 9.44
CA TRP A 77 -24.76 0.87 8.01
C TRP A 77 -25.63 2.10 7.74
N GLU A 78 -25.01 3.27 7.68
CA GLU A 78 -25.64 4.56 7.47
C GLU A 78 -24.95 5.22 6.26
N PRO A 79 -25.47 5.04 5.03
CA PRO A 79 -24.83 5.50 3.82
C PRO A 79 -24.42 6.97 3.86
N GLY A 80 -23.16 7.24 3.55
CA GLY A 80 -22.57 8.58 3.57
C GLY A 80 -22.44 9.22 4.96
N THR A 81 -22.58 8.45 6.04
CA THR A 81 -22.46 8.95 7.41
C THR A 81 -21.59 8.05 8.27
N ARG A 82 -21.91 6.75 8.36
CA ARG A 82 -21.28 5.83 9.31
C ARG A 82 -21.31 4.38 8.82
N LEU A 83 -20.19 3.70 8.98
CA LEU A 83 -20.03 2.26 8.79
C LEU A 83 -19.29 1.71 10.02
N ALA A 84 -19.76 0.61 10.60
CA ALA A 84 -19.05 -0.01 11.72
C ALA A 84 -19.18 -1.53 11.68
N TRP A 85 -18.21 -2.23 12.25
CA TRP A 85 -18.22 -3.69 12.35
C TRP A 85 -17.45 -4.19 13.57
N GLN A 86 -17.75 -5.45 13.93
CA GLN A 86 -16.96 -6.28 14.83
C GLN A 86 -16.12 -7.25 14.00
N SER A 87 -14.82 -7.34 14.30
CA SER A 87 -13.95 -8.36 13.72
C SER A 87 -14.42 -9.77 14.11
N SER A 88 -14.37 -10.69 13.14
CA SER A 88 -14.65 -12.13 13.35
C SER A 88 -13.38 -12.93 13.68
N LEU A 89 -12.21 -12.29 13.63
CA LEU A 89 -10.90 -12.93 13.77
C LEU A 89 -10.18 -12.56 15.08
N ASP A 90 -10.56 -11.44 15.67
CA ASP A 90 -9.99 -10.88 16.89
C ASP A 90 -11.01 -9.97 17.61
N ASP A 91 -10.56 -9.25 18.64
CA ASP A 91 -11.44 -8.47 19.51
C ASP A 91 -11.62 -7.01 19.04
N VAL A 92 -11.16 -6.66 17.83
CA VAL A 92 -11.17 -5.27 17.33
C VAL A 92 -12.57 -4.87 16.83
N GLU A 93 -13.05 -3.73 17.33
CA GLU A 93 -14.19 -3.01 16.76
C GLU A 93 -13.68 -1.90 15.84
N THR A 94 -14.26 -1.75 14.65
CA THR A 94 -13.91 -0.64 13.75
C THR A 94 -15.13 0.21 13.43
N GLU A 95 -14.96 1.52 13.48
CA GLU A 95 -15.94 2.51 13.04
C GLU A 95 -15.30 3.45 12.02
N ILE A 96 -16.07 3.78 10.99
CA ILE A 96 -15.72 4.74 9.94
C ILE A 96 -16.81 5.79 9.86
N ARG A 97 -16.38 7.06 9.82
CA ARG A 97 -17.27 8.20 9.56
C ARG A 97 -16.92 8.86 8.23
N PHE A 98 -17.95 9.40 7.60
CA PHE A 98 -17.89 10.14 6.35
C PHE A 98 -18.46 11.54 6.61
N ASP A 99 -17.62 12.45 7.09
CA ASP A 99 -18.05 13.78 7.51
C ASP A 99 -17.84 14.79 6.36
N PRO A 100 -18.85 15.61 5.99
CA PRO A 100 -18.67 16.64 4.97
C PRO A 100 -17.55 17.62 5.34
N SER A 101 -16.68 17.92 4.38
CA SER A 101 -15.58 18.87 4.54
C SER A 101 -15.64 19.95 3.44
N ALA A 102 -14.81 21.00 3.55
CA ALA A 102 -14.70 22.00 2.49
C ALA A 102 -14.13 21.42 1.18
N GLY A 103 -13.36 20.33 1.26
CA GLY A 103 -12.75 19.63 0.13
C GLY A 103 -13.59 18.47 -0.41
N GLY A 104 -14.68 18.10 0.26
CA GLY A 104 -15.52 16.95 -0.08
C GLY A 104 -15.94 16.21 1.19
N THR A 105 -15.16 15.21 1.58
CA THR A 105 -15.43 14.36 2.75
C THR A 105 -14.15 14.06 3.53
N THR A 106 -14.17 14.27 4.85
CA THR A 106 -13.19 13.69 5.77
C THR A 106 -13.65 12.27 6.12
N VAL A 107 -12.83 11.26 5.78
CA VAL A 107 -13.08 9.88 6.15
C VAL A 107 -12.19 9.52 7.33
N SER A 108 -12.79 9.30 8.50
CA SER A 108 -12.05 8.93 9.72
C SER A 108 -12.29 7.46 10.06
N VAL A 109 -11.23 6.72 10.36
CA VAL A 109 -11.27 5.33 10.82
C VAL A 109 -10.83 5.27 12.27
N VAL A 110 -11.61 4.60 13.11
CA VAL A 110 -11.27 4.34 14.51
C VAL A 110 -11.36 2.84 14.76
N ALA A 111 -10.26 2.24 15.15
CA ALA A 111 -10.21 0.89 15.69
C ALA A 111 -10.13 0.95 17.22
N ARG A 112 -11.01 0.20 17.88
CA ARG A 112 -11.07 0.04 19.34
C ARG A 112 -10.66 -1.39 19.69
N ILE A 113 -9.69 -1.49 20.57
CA ILE A 113 -9.27 -2.75 21.18
C ILE A 113 -9.71 -2.72 22.65
N PRO A 114 -10.60 -3.62 23.10
CA PRO A 114 -10.97 -3.75 24.50
C PRO A 114 -9.74 -3.94 25.39
N ALA A 115 -9.87 -3.58 26.68
CA ALA A 115 -8.78 -3.61 27.65
C ALA A 115 -7.96 -4.92 27.66
N ASP A 116 -8.65 -6.05 27.54
CA ASP A 116 -8.05 -7.38 27.55
C ASP A 116 -8.22 -8.08 26.18
N GLY A 117 -8.54 -7.31 25.14
CA GLY A 117 -8.75 -7.78 23.77
C GLY A 117 -7.43 -7.94 23.01
N LEU A 118 -7.43 -8.89 22.09
CA LEU A 118 -6.35 -9.17 21.16
C LEU A 118 -6.60 -8.47 19.82
N ASP A 119 -5.53 -7.96 19.24
CA ASP A 119 -5.48 -7.50 17.85
C ASP A 119 -4.61 -8.50 17.08
N ARG A 120 -5.17 -9.12 16.06
CA ARG A 120 -4.50 -10.07 15.15
C ARG A 120 -4.48 -9.55 13.72
N GLY A 121 -4.61 -8.23 13.55
CA GLY A 121 -4.69 -7.58 12.25
C GLY A 121 -5.96 -6.74 12.08
N GLY A 122 -6.92 -6.78 13.00
CA GLY A 122 -8.15 -5.99 12.93
C GLY A 122 -7.90 -4.48 12.86
N THR A 123 -6.77 -3.98 13.40
CA THR A 123 -6.39 -2.55 13.26
C THR A 123 -5.86 -2.17 11.88
N ALA A 124 -5.66 -3.12 10.96
CA ALA A 124 -5.09 -2.86 9.63
C ALA A 124 -5.87 -1.81 8.84
N TRP A 125 -7.21 -1.77 8.99
CA TRP A 125 -8.07 -0.76 8.34
C TRP A 125 -7.63 0.67 8.62
N VAL A 126 -7.15 0.96 9.84
CA VAL A 126 -6.65 2.30 10.19
C VAL A 126 -5.41 2.66 9.35
N ARG A 127 -4.52 1.68 9.10
CA ARG A 127 -3.28 1.90 8.37
C ARG A 127 -3.48 1.98 6.86
N VAL A 128 -4.41 1.21 6.31
CA VAL A 128 -4.55 1.05 4.86
C VAL A 128 -5.53 2.05 4.23
N VAL A 129 -6.50 2.55 4.98
CA VAL A 129 -7.52 3.45 4.41
C VAL A 129 -6.92 4.75 3.88
N PRO A 130 -6.09 5.50 4.63
CA PRO A 130 -5.50 6.72 4.07
C PRO A 130 -4.69 6.49 2.79
N PRO A 131 -3.70 5.57 2.76
CA PRO A 131 -2.87 5.40 1.58
C PRO A 131 -3.56 4.65 0.44
N TRP A 132 -4.51 3.74 0.68
CA TRP A 132 -5.08 2.91 -0.40
C TRP A 132 -6.43 3.43 -0.89
N PHE A 133 -7.36 3.64 0.04
CA PHE A 133 -8.69 4.16 -0.32
C PHE A 133 -8.62 5.62 -0.75
N GLY A 134 -7.79 6.43 -0.10
CA GLY A 134 -7.51 7.81 -0.52
C GLY A 134 -7.04 7.88 -1.98
N ASP A 135 -6.02 7.09 -2.30
CA ASP A 135 -5.46 7.04 -3.65
C ASP A 135 -6.42 6.48 -4.69
N TRP A 136 -7.23 5.47 -4.34
CA TRP A 136 -8.31 5.02 -5.21
C TRP A 136 -9.25 6.17 -5.55
N CYS A 137 -9.69 6.95 -4.55
CA CYS A 137 -10.60 8.06 -4.78
C CYS A 137 -10.02 9.14 -5.70
N VAL A 138 -8.71 9.41 -5.62
CA VAL A 138 -8.03 10.36 -6.53
C VAL A 138 -8.16 9.94 -8.00
N ARG A 139 -8.11 8.63 -8.29
CA ARG A 139 -8.14 8.09 -9.67
C ARG A 139 -9.47 7.46 -10.08
N ARG A 140 -10.44 7.35 -9.18
CA ARG A 140 -11.68 6.54 -9.28
C ARG A 140 -12.46 6.74 -10.59
N ASP A 141 -12.52 7.97 -11.08
CA ASP A 141 -13.31 8.32 -12.28
C ASP A 141 -12.60 7.93 -13.60
N SER A 142 -11.30 7.71 -13.55
CA SER A 142 -10.45 7.40 -14.71
C SER A 142 -9.82 6.01 -14.70
N ALA A 143 -9.79 5.36 -13.54
CA ALA A 143 -9.22 4.04 -13.35
C ALA A 143 -10.08 2.93 -14.00
N ASP A 144 -9.42 1.83 -14.38
CA ASP A 144 -10.12 0.61 -14.79
C ASP A 144 -10.95 0.06 -13.61
N ARG A 145 -12.09 -0.56 -13.91
CA ARG A 145 -12.95 -1.21 -12.91
C ARG A 145 -12.58 -2.68 -12.74
N ARG A 146 -11.29 -2.98 -12.87
CA ARG A 146 -10.68 -4.29 -12.62
C ARG A 146 -9.66 -4.13 -11.50
N PRO A 147 -9.59 -5.09 -10.57
CA PRO A 147 -8.59 -5.05 -9.50
C PRO A 147 -7.16 -5.01 -10.07
N ASP A 148 -6.30 -4.25 -9.40
CA ASP A 148 -4.89 -4.14 -9.76
C ASP A 148 -4.12 -5.41 -9.34
N GLU A 149 -3.81 -6.26 -10.32
CA GLU A 149 -3.03 -7.47 -10.10
C GLU A 149 -1.53 -7.16 -10.01
N ILE A 150 -0.82 -8.00 -9.24
CA ILE A 150 0.65 -7.95 -9.18
C ILE A 150 1.24 -8.57 -10.46
N ALA A 151 2.34 -8.00 -10.94
CA ALA A 151 3.10 -8.54 -12.05
C ALA A 151 3.71 -9.89 -11.67
N ARG A 152 3.92 -10.75 -12.68
CA ARG A 152 4.50 -12.09 -12.49
C ARG A 152 6.00 -12.07 -12.13
N LEU A 153 6.65 -10.92 -12.26
CA LEU A 153 8.06 -10.72 -11.93
C LEU A 153 8.16 -9.63 -10.86
N ALA A 154 8.84 -9.96 -9.77
CA ALA A 154 9.23 -9.03 -8.72
C ALA A 154 10.77 -8.92 -8.67
N VAL A 155 11.26 -7.81 -8.14
CA VAL A 155 12.70 -7.59 -7.92
C VAL A 155 12.96 -7.61 -6.42
N GLY A 156 13.87 -8.49 -5.99
CA GLY A 156 14.39 -8.48 -4.62
C GLY A 156 15.71 -7.72 -4.56
N VAL A 157 15.80 -6.75 -3.64
CA VAL A 157 17.00 -5.98 -3.34
C VAL A 157 17.39 -6.15 -1.88
N TYR A 158 18.69 -6.20 -1.62
CA TYR A 158 19.23 -6.51 -0.30
C TYR A 158 20.10 -5.35 0.18
N TYR A 159 19.85 -4.91 1.42
CA TYR A 159 20.49 -3.74 2.01
C TYR A 159 21.08 -4.07 3.38
N GLU A 160 22.25 -3.49 3.67
CA GLU A 160 22.79 -3.51 5.03
C GLU A 160 21.89 -2.72 5.98
N ARG A 161 21.29 -1.62 5.49
CA ARG A 161 20.34 -0.76 6.22
C ARG A 161 19.00 -0.69 5.49
N PRO A 162 18.15 -1.73 5.55
CA PRO A 162 16.94 -1.81 4.74
C PRO A 162 15.94 -0.68 5.03
N VAL A 163 15.82 -0.21 6.27
CA VAL A 163 14.91 0.89 6.63
C VAL A 163 15.40 2.23 6.08
N ALA A 164 16.70 2.50 6.12
CA ALA A 164 17.28 3.70 5.52
C ALA A 164 17.13 3.67 3.99
N ALA A 165 17.31 2.49 3.38
CA ALA A 165 17.10 2.28 1.95
C ALA A 165 15.64 2.49 1.54
N ALA A 166 14.68 1.97 2.31
CA ALA A 166 13.27 2.19 2.06
C ALA A 166 12.91 3.68 2.09
N ARG A 167 13.38 4.42 3.10
CA ARG A 167 13.21 5.88 3.15
C ARG A 167 13.81 6.58 1.95
N TRP A 168 15.04 6.25 1.60
CA TRP A 168 15.71 6.86 0.45
C TRP A 168 14.95 6.58 -0.86
N LEU A 169 14.47 5.35 -1.08
CA LEU A 169 13.69 5.00 -2.26
C LEU A 169 12.36 5.77 -2.32
N ALA A 170 11.71 5.97 -1.17
CA ALA A 170 10.49 6.76 -1.09
C ALA A 170 10.75 8.25 -1.31
N ASP A 171 11.70 8.84 -0.60
CA ASP A 171 11.94 10.28 -0.59
C ASP A 171 12.66 10.73 -1.87
N VAL A 172 13.68 10.00 -2.30
CA VAL A 172 14.55 10.38 -3.41
C VAL A 172 14.02 9.87 -4.76
N LEU A 173 13.55 8.63 -4.83
CA LEU A 173 12.98 8.09 -6.08
C LEU A 173 11.45 8.20 -6.13
N GLY A 174 10.78 8.72 -5.10
CA GLY A 174 9.33 8.88 -5.13
C GLY A 174 8.58 7.54 -5.18
N PHE A 175 9.23 6.42 -4.84
CA PHE A 175 8.58 5.12 -4.89
C PHE A 175 7.56 4.97 -3.77
N ARG A 176 6.39 4.45 -4.13
CA ARG A 176 5.30 4.32 -3.18
C ARG A 176 5.47 3.07 -2.32
N TYR A 177 5.58 3.29 -1.01
CA TYR A 177 5.49 2.24 0.00
C TYR A 177 4.02 1.90 0.28
N LEU A 178 3.71 0.62 0.50
CA LEU A 178 2.32 0.15 0.67
C LEU A 178 1.74 0.36 2.08
N GLY A 179 2.40 1.14 2.95
CA GLY A 179 1.94 1.45 4.30
C GLY A 179 2.70 2.62 4.91
N GLU A 180 2.93 2.59 6.23
CA GLU A 180 3.80 3.53 6.92
C GLU A 180 5.24 3.00 6.95
N LEU A 181 6.20 3.83 6.52
CA LEU A 181 7.61 3.45 6.56
C LEU A 181 8.09 3.28 8.01
N PRO A 182 8.70 2.15 8.39
CA PRO A 182 9.17 1.90 9.75
C PRO A 182 10.15 2.98 10.22
N GLU A 183 10.08 3.47 11.45
CA GLU A 183 11.08 4.36 12.04
C GLU A 183 12.48 3.72 12.07
N GLU A 184 13.51 4.53 11.88
CA GLU A 184 14.89 4.05 12.03
C GLU A 184 15.16 3.87 13.52
N LYS A 185 15.29 2.61 13.95
CA LYS A 185 15.59 2.28 15.34
C LYS A 185 17.10 2.40 15.58
N ASP A 186 17.50 2.97 16.71
CA ASP A 186 18.92 3.09 17.10
C ASP A 186 19.59 1.70 17.33
N SER A 187 18.79 0.66 17.57
CA SER A 187 19.27 -0.72 17.75
C SER A 187 19.22 -1.51 16.44
N SER A 188 20.34 -2.15 16.09
CA SER A 188 20.46 -3.08 14.96
C SER A 188 19.85 -4.47 15.23
N ALA A 189 19.11 -4.66 16.32
CA ALA A 189 18.53 -5.95 16.67
C ALA A 189 17.17 -6.06 16.00
N ASP A 190 16.99 -7.11 15.19
CA ASP A 190 15.68 -7.48 14.66
C ASP A 190 14.75 -7.74 15.84
N GLU A 191 13.68 -6.94 15.98
CA GLU A 191 12.63 -7.26 16.93
C GLU A 191 11.84 -8.44 16.36
N PRO A 192 11.38 -9.39 17.20
CA PRO A 192 10.67 -10.58 16.74
C PRO A 192 9.40 -10.29 15.91
N ASP A 193 8.90 -9.06 15.94
CA ASP A 193 7.69 -8.61 15.24
C ASP A 193 7.97 -7.72 14.01
N ASP A 194 9.23 -7.42 13.67
CA ASP A 194 9.53 -6.67 12.44
C ASP A 194 9.27 -7.56 11.20
N PRO A 195 8.59 -7.05 10.16
CA PRO A 195 8.29 -7.85 8.98
C PRO A 195 9.60 -8.27 8.29
N PRO A 196 9.71 -9.52 7.80
CA PRO A 196 10.97 -10.02 7.24
C PRO A 196 11.39 -9.32 5.95
N TRP A 197 10.52 -8.50 5.36
CA TRP A 197 10.80 -7.65 4.22
C TRP A 197 9.86 -6.44 4.18
N MET A 198 10.25 -5.43 3.39
CA MET A 198 9.44 -4.27 3.02
C MET A 198 9.06 -4.37 1.55
N GLU A 199 7.88 -3.88 1.16
CA GLU A 199 7.39 -3.93 -0.22
C GLU A 199 6.99 -2.55 -0.75
N PHE A 200 7.53 -2.21 -1.91
CA PHE A 200 7.11 -1.07 -2.72
C PHE A 200 6.32 -1.56 -3.93
N ARG A 201 5.30 -0.78 -4.31
CA ARG A 201 4.54 -1.01 -5.54
C ARG A 201 4.92 0.03 -6.58
N ILE A 202 5.45 -0.43 -7.70
CA ILE A 202 5.81 0.43 -8.84
C ILE A 202 5.00 -0.05 -10.04
N GLY A 203 3.90 0.65 -10.32
CA GLY A 203 2.85 0.14 -11.21
C GLY A 203 2.33 -1.20 -10.70
N HIS A 204 2.35 -2.23 -11.55
CA HIS A 204 2.03 -3.61 -11.17
C HIS A 204 3.22 -4.38 -10.58
N GLY A 205 4.44 -3.86 -10.66
CA GLY A 205 5.64 -4.55 -10.16
C GLY A 205 5.81 -4.42 -8.65
N SER A 206 6.26 -5.50 -8.02
CA SER A 206 6.70 -5.46 -6.62
C SER A 206 8.22 -5.37 -6.53
N LEU A 207 8.66 -4.42 -5.72
CA LEU A 207 10.04 -4.27 -5.30
C LEU A 207 10.12 -4.68 -3.83
N MET A 208 10.78 -5.80 -3.57
CA MET A 208 10.95 -6.37 -2.24
C MET A 208 12.32 -5.97 -1.67
N LEU A 209 12.33 -5.41 -0.47
CA LEU A 209 13.54 -5.02 0.24
C LEU A 209 13.80 -5.98 1.38
N PHE A 210 14.99 -6.55 1.39
CA PHE A 210 15.45 -7.50 2.39
C PHE A 210 16.67 -6.96 3.15
N LYS A 211 16.83 -7.41 4.39
CA LYS A 211 18.10 -7.30 5.09
C LYS A 211 19.15 -8.13 4.38
N LEU A 212 20.32 -7.55 4.11
CA LEU A 212 21.49 -8.28 3.63
C LEU A 212 22.11 -9.04 4.80
N GLU A 213 22.14 -10.36 4.68
CA GLU A 213 22.84 -11.25 5.61
C GLU A 213 24.30 -11.46 5.17
N GLY A 214 25.25 -11.09 6.03
CA GLY A 214 26.68 -11.25 5.76
C GLY A 214 27.26 -10.21 4.80
N GLU A 215 28.36 -10.56 4.14
CA GLU A 215 29.09 -9.65 3.24
C GLU A 215 28.50 -9.66 1.82
N ARG A 216 28.52 -8.49 1.18
CA ARG A 216 28.16 -8.37 -0.23
C ARG A 216 29.19 -9.10 -1.10
N HIS A 217 28.74 -10.06 -1.91
CA HIS A 217 29.62 -10.89 -2.74
C HIS A 217 29.56 -10.51 -4.23
N GLY A 218 30.73 -10.21 -4.82
CA GLY A 218 30.92 -10.08 -6.27
C GLY A 218 30.39 -8.80 -6.92
N ALA A 219 30.62 -8.65 -8.22
CA ALA A 219 30.04 -7.58 -9.02
C ALA A 219 28.52 -7.85 -9.24
N PRO A 220 27.67 -6.81 -9.26
CA PRO A 220 26.24 -6.99 -9.50
C PRO A 220 26.00 -7.61 -10.88
N SER A 221 25.23 -8.69 -10.91
CA SER A 221 24.83 -9.38 -12.15
C SER A 221 23.55 -8.81 -12.78
N HIS A 222 22.80 -8.01 -12.02
CA HIS A 222 21.52 -7.46 -12.41
C HIS A 222 21.43 -5.99 -11.96
N VAL A 223 20.63 -5.20 -12.68
CA VAL A 223 20.34 -3.79 -12.37
C VAL A 223 18.83 -3.59 -12.52
N PRO A 224 18.13 -3.02 -11.52
CA PRO A 224 16.72 -2.65 -11.67
C PRO A 224 16.53 -1.63 -12.78
N TRP A 225 15.57 -1.89 -13.67
CA TRP A 225 15.09 -0.93 -14.67
C TRP A 225 13.67 -0.56 -14.30
N ILE A 226 13.48 0.70 -13.93
CA ILE A 226 12.22 1.23 -13.48
C ILE A 226 11.66 2.16 -14.53
N TYR A 227 10.43 1.89 -14.94
CA TYR A 227 9.71 2.73 -15.88
C TYR A 227 8.77 3.65 -15.15
N VAL A 228 8.83 4.94 -15.48
CA VAL A 228 8.00 6.00 -14.89
C VAL A 228 7.26 6.75 -16.00
N ASP A 229 6.15 7.39 -15.64
CA ASP A 229 5.27 8.06 -16.61
C ASP A 229 5.93 9.30 -17.22
N ASP A 230 6.65 10.08 -16.40
CA ASP A 230 7.41 11.27 -16.80
C ASP A 230 8.81 11.22 -16.18
N VAL A 231 9.80 10.81 -16.99
CA VAL A 231 11.19 10.70 -16.49
C VAL A 231 11.83 12.06 -16.25
N GLY A 232 11.36 13.12 -16.90
CA GLY A 232 11.87 14.49 -16.69
C GLY A 232 11.49 14.99 -15.30
N ALA A 233 10.20 14.92 -14.97
CA ALA A 233 9.71 15.28 -13.65
C ALA A 233 10.34 14.42 -12.54
N HIS A 234 10.47 13.11 -12.78
CA HIS A 234 11.12 12.20 -11.85
C HIS A 234 12.61 12.52 -11.65
N PHE A 235 13.33 12.87 -12.72
CA PHE A 235 14.74 13.27 -12.64
C PHE A 235 14.93 14.54 -11.81
N ASP A 236 14.09 15.57 -12.05
CA ASP A 236 14.14 16.81 -11.29
C ASP A 236 13.84 16.58 -9.80
N HIS A 237 12.84 15.74 -9.50
CA HIS A 237 12.54 15.32 -8.12
C HIS A 237 13.73 14.63 -7.47
N ALA A 238 14.29 13.61 -8.12
CA ALA A 238 15.42 12.85 -7.57
C ALA A 238 16.64 13.74 -7.31
N ARG A 239 16.96 14.63 -8.25
CA ARG A 239 18.06 15.59 -8.10
C ARG A 239 17.82 16.56 -6.95
N ALA A 240 16.60 17.09 -6.82
CA ALA A 240 16.24 18.00 -5.73
C ALA A 240 16.35 17.33 -4.35
N ASN A 241 16.13 16.02 -4.27
CA ASN A 241 16.22 15.22 -3.05
C ASN A 241 17.59 14.54 -2.84
N GLY A 242 18.62 14.95 -3.59
CA GLY A 242 20.00 14.54 -3.33
C GLY A 242 20.43 13.20 -3.92
N ALA A 243 19.77 12.74 -4.99
CA ALA A 243 20.20 11.55 -5.74
C ALA A 243 21.65 11.67 -6.24
N THR A 244 22.39 10.55 -6.19
CA THR A 244 23.74 10.46 -6.78
C THR A 244 23.62 10.10 -8.26
N ILE A 245 23.51 11.11 -9.12
CA ILE A 245 23.38 10.93 -10.58
C ILE A 245 24.69 10.39 -11.18
N VAL A 246 24.61 9.22 -11.81
CA VAL A 246 25.71 8.54 -12.51
C VAL A 246 25.70 8.86 -14.01
N GLU A 247 24.51 8.89 -14.61
CA GLU A 247 24.29 9.31 -15.99
C GLU A 247 23.16 10.33 -16.02
N GLU A 248 23.45 11.54 -16.53
CA GLU A 248 22.49 12.62 -16.70
C GLU A 248 21.36 12.22 -17.66
N LEU A 249 20.17 12.77 -17.45
CA LEU A 249 18.99 12.51 -18.28
C LEU A 249 19.30 12.76 -19.76
N HIS A 250 19.07 11.74 -20.59
CA HIS A 250 19.26 11.80 -22.03
C HIS A 250 18.26 10.91 -22.75
N ASP A 251 18.19 11.03 -24.07
CA ASP A 251 17.29 10.25 -24.94
C ASP A 251 18.04 9.41 -25.99
N LYS A 252 19.28 9.01 -25.69
CA LYS A 252 20.07 8.13 -26.57
C LYS A 252 19.21 6.93 -26.99
N TRP A 253 19.21 6.62 -28.28
CA TRP A 253 18.44 5.52 -28.88
C TRP A 253 16.91 5.72 -28.90
N GLY A 254 16.41 6.92 -28.61
CA GLY A 254 14.98 7.20 -28.53
C GLY A 254 14.33 6.69 -27.25
N LEU A 255 15.11 6.43 -26.20
CA LEU A 255 14.64 6.03 -24.88
C LEU A 255 15.12 7.06 -23.84
N PRO A 256 14.23 7.95 -23.37
CA PRO A 256 14.54 8.86 -22.27
C PRO A 256 14.86 8.09 -20.99
N LEU A 257 16.05 8.28 -20.43
CA LEU A 257 16.50 7.64 -19.19
C LEU A 257 17.59 8.43 -18.48
N TYR A 258 17.76 8.14 -17.19
CA TYR A 258 18.93 8.52 -16.40
C TYR A 258 19.35 7.37 -15.47
N VAL A 259 20.57 7.46 -14.92
CA VAL A 259 21.10 6.44 -13.99
C VAL A 259 21.52 7.11 -12.69
N THR A 260 21.18 6.49 -11.57
CA THR A 260 21.55 6.95 -10.22
C THR A 260 22.03 5.77 -9.37
N ASP A 261 22.91 6.06 -8.42
CA ASP A 261 23.24 5.12 -7.35
C ASP A 261 22.47 5.50 -6.08
N ASP A 262 22.06 4.50 -5.29
CA ASP A 262 21.43 4.69 -3.98
C ASP A 262 22.46 4.87 -2.85
N LEU A 263 21.99 4.98 -1.61
CA LEU A 263 22.83 5.25 -0.44
C LEU A 263 23.87 4.14 -0.12
N GLU A 264 23.70 2.94 -0.66
CA GLU A 264 24.66 1.83 -0.53
C GLU A 264 25.38 1.55 -1.87
N GLY A 265 25.24 2.44 -2.85
CA GLY A 265 25.90 2.34 -4.14
C GLY A 265 25.27 1.34 -5.10
N ASN A 266 24.03 0.87 -4.86
CA ASN A 266 23.34 0.06 -5.87
C ASN A 266 22.87 0.95 -7.02
N ARG A 267 23.04 0.44 -8.24
CA ARG A 267 22.68 1.15 -9.46
C ARG A 267 21.20 1.00 -9.79
N TRP A 268 20.57 2.09 -10.21
CA TRP A 268 19.19 2.17 -10.67
C TRP A 268 19.12 2.83 -12.04
N THR A 269 18.45 2.19 -12.99
CA THR A 269 18.11 2.79 -14.29
C THR A 269 16.66 3.24 -14.25
N ILE A 270 16.40 4.53 -14.45
CA ILE A 270 15.05 5.08 -14.54
C ILE A 270 14.80 5.52 -15.97
N ALA A 271 13.72 5.03 -16.58
CA ALA A 271 13.40 5.28 -17.97
C ALA A 271 11.91 5.59 -18.17
N GLN A 272 11.57 6.19 -19.30
CA GLN A 272 10.18 6.35 -19.73
C GLN A 272 9.94 5.50 -20.97
N ALA A 273 9.08 4.47 -20.86
CA ALA A 273 8.87 3.52 -21.95
C ALA A 273 8.04 4.12 -23.10
N ARG A 274 6.74 4.24 -22.89
CA ARG A 274 5.79 4.81 -23.85
C ARG A 274 4.67 5.52 -23.09
N PRO A 275 4.03 6.54 -23.67
CA PRO A 275 2.95 7.30 -22.99
C PRO A 275 1.73 6.47 -22.58
N THR A 276 1.59 5.25 -23.11
CA THR A 276 0.48 4.32 -22.81
C THR A 276 0.93 3.13 -21.96
N MET A 277 2.07 3.23 -21.28
CA MET A 277 2.41 2.27 -20.24
C MET A 277 1.43 2.49 -19.08
N ARG A 278 0.85 1.38 -18.61
CA ARG A 278 -0.01 1.31 -17.43
C ARG A 278 0.57 0.19 -16.57
#